data_AF-A0A1L9U9H2-F1
#
_entry.id   AF-A0A1L9U9H2-F1
#
_cell.length_a   1.000
_cell.length_b   1.000
_cell.length_c   1.000
_cell.angle_alpha   90.00
_cell.angle_beta   90.00
_cell.angle_gamma   90.00
#
_symmetry.space_group_name_H-M   'P 1'
#
loop_
_entity.id
_entity.type
_entity.pdbx_description
1 polymer ?
#
loop_
_entity_poly.entity_id
_entity_poly.type
_entity_poly.pdbx_seq_one_letter_code
_entity_poly.pdbx_strand_id
1 'polypeptide(L)'
;MGDGNTFDNRDNTVHNQAGNQVVYGSIYNNTFYAHEQDGAQHITDDKSHLDQKLLEAAAKGEAAKVEHLLDNGANVSATDSHGQTVLHVAASQGLTDIVGILLRRGADKNARNRSGHRPPELARLLGHIPLANKLELNLL
;
A
#
# COMPACT_ATOMS: atom_id res chain seq x y z
N MET A 1 40.01 4.22 -6.25
CA MET A 1 39.28 4.51 -7.49
C MET A 1 37.83 4.76 -7.09
N GLY A 2 37.29 5.95 -7.36
CA GLY A 2 35.89 6.26 -7.09
C GLY A 2 35.07 5.98 -8.34
N ASP A 3 33.92 5.34 -8.19
CA ASP A 3 33.18 4.67 -9.27
C ASP A 3 32.44 5.61 -10.24
N GLY A 4 32.90 6.85 -10.42
CA GLY A 4 32.49 7.72 -11.55
C GLY A 4 31.00 8.06 -11.62
N ASN A 5 30.28 7.94 -10.51
CA ASN A 5 28.84 8.13 -10.42
C ASN A 5 28.46 9.50 -9.82
N THR A 6 27.49 10.18 -10.43
CA THR A 6 26.97 11.49 -9.99
C THR A 6 25.48 11.40 -9.64
N PHE A 7 25.10 11.88 -8.46
CA PHE A 7 23.70 11.95 -8.02
C PHE A 7 23.04 13.24 -8.52
N ASP A 8 21.91 13.14 -9.23
CA ASP A 8 21.08 14.29 -9.60
C ASP A 8 19.91 14.46 -8.61
N ASN A 9 19.94 15.58 -7.89
CA ASN A 9 18.94 15.91 -6.87
C ASN A 9 17.61 16.40 -7.47
N ARG A 10 17.53 16.60 -8.79
CA ARG A 10 16.29 17.02 -9.47
C ARG A 10 15.34 15.86 -9.73
N ASP A 11 15.88 14.66 -9.97
CA ASP A 11 15.10 13.45 -10.25
C ASP A 11 15.41 12.27 -9.29
N ASN A 12 16.30 12.49 -8.31
CA ASN A 12 16.71 11.51 -7.31
C ASN A 12 17.32 10.24 -7.93
N THR A 13 18.12 10.39 -8.98
CA THR A 13 18.82 9.28 -9.66
C THR A 13 20.34 9.42 -9.59
N VAL A 14 21.04 8.29 -9.72
CA VAL A 14 22.50 8.27 -9.90
C VAL A 14 22.81 7.93 -11.34
N HIS A 15 23.59 8.77 -12.00
CA HIS A 15 24.08 8.56 -13.35
C HIS A 15 25.55 8.13 -13.33
N ASN A 16 25.88 7.13 -14.14
CA ASN A 16 27.28 6.85 -14.45
C ASN A 16 27.84 7.88 -15.44
N GLN A 17 29.17 7.90 -15.59
CA GLN A 17 29.89 8.83 -16.48
C GLN A 17 29.45 8.76 -17.96
N ALA A 18 28.75 7.70 -18.37
CA ALA A 18 28.22 7.51 -19.72
C ALA A 18 26.73 7.94 -19.86
N GLY A 19 26.10 8.43 -18.79
CA GLY A 19 24.69 8.83 -18.78
C GLY A 19 23.68 7.68 -18.92
N ASN A 20 24.13 6.42 -18.86
CA ASN A 20 23.38 5.26 -19.35
C ASN A 20 23.01 4.21 -18.29
N GLN A 21 23.41 4.38 -17.03
CA GLN A 21 22.91 3.55 -15.93
C GLN A 21 22.23 4.44 -14.89
N VAL A 22 20.91 4.27 -14.76
CA VAL A 22 20.08 4.82 -13.69
C VAL A 22 19.92 3.74 -12.63
N VAL A 23 20.57 3.91 -11.48
CA VAL A 23 20.25 3.09 -10.31
C VAL A 23 19.19 3.86 -9.52
N TYR A 24 17.96 3.36 -9.54
CA TYR A 24 16.88 3.92 -8.74
C TYR A 24 17.15 3.60 -7.27
N GLY A 25 17.21 4.64 -6.45
CA GLY A 25 17.42 4.54 -5.01
C GLY A 25 16.44 5.42 -4.25
N SER A 26 16.28 5.16 -2.96
CA SER A 26 15.49 6.02 -2.08
C SER A 26 16.40 6.78 -1.14
N ILE A 27 16.11 8.06 -0.89
CA ILE A 27 16.75 8.83 0.17
C ILE A 27 15.88 8.78 1.42
N TYR A 28 16.45 8.23 2.49
CA TYR A 28 15.85 8.25 3.83
C TYR A 28 16.84 8.89 4.81
N ASN A 29 16.41 9.90 5.57
CA ASN A 29 17.24 10.62 6.56
C ASN A 29 18.62 11.06 6.01
N ASN A 30 18.64 11.67 4.81
CA ASN A 30 19.86 12.13 4.14
C ASN A 30 20.88 11.02 3.83
N THR A 31 20.44 9.77 3.75
CA THR A 31 21.26 8.60 3.40
C THR A 31 20.68 7.93 2.15
N PHE A 32 21.53 7.67 1.15
CA PHE A 32 21.13 7.07 -0.14
C PHE A 32 21.20 5.54 -0.07
N TYR A 33 20.08 4.87 -0.40
CA TYR A 33 20.00 3.41 -0.49
C TYR A 33 19.79 2.99 -1.94
N ALA A 34 20.81 2.39 -2.54
CA ALA A 34 20.71 1.77 -3.86
C ALA A 34 20.03 0.39 -3.72
N HIS A 35 18.96 0.14 -4.47
CA HIS A 35 18.35 -1.18 -4.58
C HIS A 35 18.56 -1.73 -5.99
N GLU A 36 19.28 -2.85 -6.09
CA GLU A 36 19.31 -3.64 -7.32
C GLU A 36 17.95 -4.29 -7.57
N GLN A 37 17.59 -4.41 -8.86
CA GLN A 37 16.26 -4.68 -9.39
C GLN A 37 15.48 -5.81 -8.69
N ASP A 38 14.58 -5.45 -7.77
CA ASP A 38 13.29 -6.13 -7.55
C ASP A 38 12.38 -5.24 -6.69
N GLY A 39 11.36 -4.63 -7.31
CA GLY A 39 10.34 -3.84 -6.60
C GLY A 39 10.51 -2.32 -6.67
N ALA A 40 10.04 -1.71 -7.76
CA ALA A 40 9.98 -0.26 -7.92
C ALA A 40 9.20 0.42 -6.77
N GLN A 41 9.88 1.24 -5.97
CA GLN A 41 9.21 2.25 -5.13
C GLN A 41 9.01 3.50 -5.97
N HIS A 42 7.81 3.59 -6.54
CA HIS A 42 7.31 4.72 -7.30
C HIS A 42 7.08 5.91 -6.35
N ILE A 43 8.01 6.87 -6.39
CA ILE A 43 7.90 8.16 -5.72
C ILE A 43 6.85 8.97 -6.48
N THR A 44 5.68 9.20 -5.92
CA THR A 44 4.76 10.26 -6.39
C THR A 44 4.15 11.01 -5.21
N ASP A 45 3.87 12.27 -5.49
CA ASP A 45 3.36 13.38 -4.69
C ASP A 45 2.56 13.04 -3.43
N ASP A 46 2.68 13.89 -2.40
CA ASP A 46 2.20 13.80 -1.00
C ASP A 46 0.87 13.05 -0.69
N LYS A 47 -0.04 12.88 -1.65
CA LYS A 47 -1.27 12.06 -1.51
C LYS A 47 -1.05 10.56 -1.75
N SER A 48 -0.21 10.17 -2.72
CA SER A 48 0.14 8.76 -2.97
C SER A 48 0.88 8.12 -1.80
N HIS A 49 1.57 8.93 -0.99
CA HIS A 49 2.24 8.48 0.23
C HIS A 49 1.27 8.10 1.35
N LEU A 50 0.14 8.82 1.49
CA LEU A 50 -0.87 8.51 2.51
C LEU A 50 -1.62 7.21 2.18
N ASP A 51 -1.90 6.99 0.89
CA ASP A 51 -2.53 5.77 0.37
C ASP A 51 -1.66 4.53 0.64
N GLN A 52 -0.36 4.62 0.35
CA GLN A 52 0.59 3.56 0.65
C GLN A 52 0.72 3.31 2.16
N LYS A 53 0.80 4.38 2.97
CA LYS A 53 0.81 4.26 4.44
C LYS A 53 -0.45 3.61 4.99
N LEU A 54 -1.60 3.86 4.37
CA LEU A 54 -2.88 3.28 4.76
C LEU A 54 -2.89 1.76 4.50
N LEU A 55 -2.37 1.34 3.34
CA LEU A 55 -2.18 -0.08 3.03
C LEU A 55 -1.24 -0.76 4.04
N GLU A 56 -0.12 -0.13 4.38
CA GLU A 56 0.82 -0.67 5.37
C GLU A 56 0.23 -0.72 6.79
N ALA A 57 -0.48 0.32 7.21
CA ALA A 57 -1.13 0.37 8.53
C ALA A 57 -2.20 -0.73 8.64
N ALA A 58 -3.01 -0.92 7.58
CA ALA A 58 -3.96 -2.00 7.50
C ALA A 58 -3.27 -3.37 7.52
N ALA A 59 -2.16 -3.53 6.79
CA ALA A 59 -1.40 -4.77 6.76
C ALA A 59 -0.74 -5.13 8.09
N LYS A 60 -0.49 -4.15 8.96
CA LYS A 60 0.09 -4.32 10.30
C LYS A 60 -0.95 -4.42 11.41
N GLY A 61 -2.25 -4.25 11.11
CA GLY A 61 -3.28 -4.22 12.14
C GLY A 61 -3.32 -2.94 12.98
N GLU A 62 -2.71 -1.84 12.52
CA GLU A 62 -2.59 -0.58 13.27
C GLU A 62 -3.89 0.27 13.15
N ALA A 63 -4.98 -0.17 13.78
CA ALA A 63 -6.31 0.45 13.65
C ALA A 63 -6.34 1.96 13.92
N ALA A 64 -5.68 2.43 14.98
CA ALA A 64 -5.61 3.86 15.31
C ALA A 64 -4.91 4.68 14.21
N LYS A 65 -3.88 4.10 13.56
CA LYS A 65 -3.16 4.75 12.48
C LYS A 65 -3.96 4.74 11.19
N VAL A 66 -4.73 3.67 10.92
CA VAL A 66 -5.69 3.62 9.82
C VAL A 66 -6.70 4.77 9.95
N GLU A 67 -7.32 4.95 11.13
CA GLU A 67 -8.24 6.08 11.36
C GLU A 67 -7.56 7.43 11.13
N HIS A 68 -6.39 7.63 11.74
CA HIS A 68 -5.65 8.89 11.59
C HIS A 68 -5.28 9.19 10.13
N LEU A 69 -4.88 8.18 9.34
CA LEU A 69 -4.55 8.37 7.93
C LEU A 69 -5.78 8.73 7.10
N LEU A 70 -6.92 8.09 7.35
CA LEU A 70 -8.19 8.40 6.69
C LEU A 70 -8.68 9.81 7.05
N ASP A 71 -8.48 10.25 8.30
CA ASP A 71 -8.78 11.63 8.71
C ASP A 71 -7.89 12.67 8.04
N ASN A 72 -6.64 12.30 7.71
CA ASN A 72 -5.71 13.14 6.96
C ASN A 72 -5.90 13.06 5.43
N GLY A 73 -6.99 12.42 4.97
CA GLY A 73 -7.35 12.39 3.55
C GLY A 73 -6.71 11.26 2.75
N ALA A 74 -6.21 10.19 3.39
CA ALA A 74 -5.86 8.97 2.68
C ALA A 74 -7.07 8.39 1.95
N ASN A 75 -6.85 7.86 0.75
CA ASN A 75 -7.89 7.27 -0.07
C ASN A 75 -8.28 5.89 0.48
N VAL A 76 -9.51 5.75 0.96
CA VAL A 76 -10.06 4.46 1.45
C VAL A 76 -10.07 3.37 0.37
N SER A 77 -10.07 3.76 -0.91
CA SER A 77 -10.02 2.86 -2.07
C SER A 77 -8.59 2.66 -2.61
N ALA A 78 -7.55 3.10 -1.88
CA ALA A 78 -6.15 2.87 -2.24
C ALA A 78 -5.88 1.39 -2.50
N THR A 79 -5.08 1.10 -3.52
CA THR A 79 -4.75 -0.26 -3.96
C THR A 79 -3.25 -0.51 -3.99
N ASP A 80 -2.83 -1.72 -3.65
CA ASP A 80 -1.45 -2.18 -3.82
C ASP A 80 -1.12 -2.57 -5.28
N SER A 81 0.10 -3.05 -5.50
CA SER A 81 0.58 -3.56 -6.80
C SER A 81 -0.18 -4.79 -7.31
N HIS A 82 -1.01 -5.45 -6.49
CA HIS A 82 -1.87 -6.58 -6.86
C HIS A 82 -3.33 -6.14 -7.09
N GLY A 83 -3.61 -4.84 -7.04
CA GLY A 83 -4.96 -4.28 -7.11
C GLY A 83 -5.79 -4.59 -5.87
N GLN A 84 -5.18 -5.00 -4.76
CA GLN A 84 -5.88 -5.19 -3.50
C GLN A 84 -6.14 -3.83 -2.87
N THR A 85 -7.41 -3.50 -2.67
CA THR A 85 -7.77 -2.34 -1.86
C THR A 85 -7.35 -2.54 -0.41
N VAL A 86 -7.32 -1.46 0.37
CA VAL A 86 -7.11 -1.52 1.83
C VAL A 86 -8.08 -2.51 2.50
N LEU A 87 -9.32 -2.59 2.00
CA LEU A 87 -10.32 -3.55 2.49
C LEU A 87 -9.98 -5.00 2.14
N HIS A 88 -9.38 -5.28 0.99
CA HIS A 88 -8.87 -6.63 0.67
C HIS A 88 -7.77 -7.03 1.65
N VAL A 89 -6.83 -6.13 1.95
CA VAL A 89 -5.72 -6.37 2.90
C VAL A 89 -6.25 -6.64 4.31
N ALA A 90 -7.18 -5.83 4.80
CA ALA A 90 -7.78 -6.04 6.11
C ALA A 90 -8.60 -7.33 6.19
N ALA A 91 -9.36 -7.65 5.13
CA ALA A 91 -10.18 -8.85 5.06
C ALA A 91 -9.34 -10.13 4.97
N SER A 92 -8.24 -10.12 4.21
CA SER A 92 -7.34 -11.27 4.05
C SER A 92 -6.63 -11.66 5.34
N GLN A 93 -6.48 -10.71 6.27
CA GLN A 93 -5.87 -10.94 7.58
C GLN A 93 -6.89 -11.10 8.72
N GLY A 94 -8.19 -11.00 8.44
CA GLY A 94 -9.22 -11.17 9.47
C GLY A 94 -9.37 -9.96 10.42
N LEU A 95 -8.84 -8.79 10.07
CA LEU A 95 -8.76 -7.60 10.92
C LEU A 95 -10.11 -6.88 11.02
N THR A 96 -11.03 -7.47 11.81
CA THR A 96 -12.44 -7.07 11.91
C THR A 96 -12.61 -5.58 12.27
N ASP A 97 -11.80 -5.06 13.19
CA ASP A 97 -11.90 -3.65 13.62
C ASP A 97 -11.56 -2.69 12.48
N ILE A 98 -10.48 -2.99 11.73
CA ILE A 98 -10.04 -2.22 10.57
C ILE A 98 -11.07 -2.32 9.44
N VAL A 99 -11.61 -3.52 9.20
CA VAL A 99 -12.71 -3.69 8.23
C VAL A 99 -13.89 -2.79 8.58
N GLY A 100 -14.31 -2.75 9.86
CA GLY A 100 -15.38 -1.87 10.31
C GLY A 100 -15.07 -0.39 10.07
N ILE A 101 -13.84 0.05 10.37
CA ILE A 101 -13.40 1.43 10.10
C ILE A 101 -13.51 1.76 8.61
N LEU A 102 -12.98 0.89 7.74
CA LEU A 102 -12.96 1.11 6.30
C LEU A 102 -14.37 1.17 5.71
N LEU A 103 -15.28 0.28 6.15
CA LEU A 103 -16.68 0.29 5.72
C LEU A 103 -17.40 1.58 6.13
N ARG A 104 -17.21 2.04 7.38
CA ARG A 104 -17.76 3.33 7.85
C ARG A 104 -17.24 4.52 7.03
N ARG A 105 -16.04 4.39 6.46
CA ARG A 105 -15.41 5.40 5.59
C ARG A 105 -15.76 5.23 4.11
N GLY A 106 -16.69 4.33 3.78
CA GLY A 106 -17.21 4.15 2.43
C GLY A 106 -16.39 3.21 1.54
N ALA A 107 -15.57 2.33 2.12
CA ALA A 107 -14.85 1.32 1.34
C ALA A 107 -15.81 0.41 0.55
N ASP A 108 -15.52 0.19 -0.73
CA ASP A 108 -16.32 -0.71 -1.55
C ASP A 108 -16.00 -2.19 -1.22
N LYS A 109 -16.94 -2.85 -0.55
CA LYS A 109 -16.87 -4.29 -0.25
C LYS A 109 -17.03 -5.21 -1.46
N ASN A 110 -17.40 -4.66 -2.62
CA ASN A 110 -17.53 -5.38 -3.89
C ASN A 110 -16.37 -5.13 -4.85
N ALA A 111 -15.38 -4.32 -4.46
CA ALA A 111 -14.18 -4.09 -5.26
C ALA A 111 -13.53 -5.41 -5.63
N ARG A 112 -12.97 -5.51 -6.83
CA ARG A 112 -12.26 -6.70 -7.30
C ARG A 112 -10.78 -6.41 -7.44
N ASN A 113 -9.94 -7.28 -6.86
CA ASN A 113 -8.50 -7.24 -7.11
C ASN A 113 -8.15 -7.80 -8.50
N ARG A 114 -6.85 -7.83 -8.86
CA ARG A 114 -6.40 -8.35 -10.18
C ARG A 114 -6.73 -9.82 -10.40
N SER A 115 -6.89 -10.60 -9.33
CA SER A 115 -7.32 -12.01 -9.39
C SER A 115 -8.85 -12.17 -9.49
N GLY A 116 -9.61 -11.07 -9.51
CA GLY A 116 -11.07 -11.07 -9.60
C GLY A 116 -11.78 -11.36 -8.28
N HIS A 117 -11.05 -11.46 -7.17
CA HIS A 117 -11.63 -11.72 -5.85
C HIS A 117 -12.12 -10.43 -5.19
N ARG A 118 -13.26 -10.52 -4.49
CA ARG A 118 -13.77 -9.48 -3.59
C ARG A 118 -13.17 -9.64 -2.17
N PRO A 119 -13.17 -8.59 -1.33
CA PRO A 119 -12.73 -8.70 0.07
C PRO A 119 -13.36 -9.86 0.86
N PRO A 120 -14.69 -10.09 0.86
CA PRO A 120 -15.28 -11.25 1.55
C PRO A 120 -14.81 -12.60 0.99
N GLU A 121 -14.52 -12.69 -0.31
CA GLU A 121 -14.04 -13.93 -0.93
C GLU A 121 -12.61 -14.25 -0.48
N LEU A 122 -11.73 -13.23 -0.35
CA LEU A 122 -10.40 -13.41 0.22
C LEU A 122 -10.46 -13.80 1.71
N ALA A 123 -11.29 -13.13 2.51
CA ALA A 123 -11.49 -13.49 3.91
C ALA A 123 -11.92 -14.97 4.02
N ARG A 124 -12.83 -15.42 3.17
CA ARG A 124 -13.29 -16.81 3.14
C ARG A 124 -12.19 -17.78 2.73
N LEU A 125 -11.45 -17.46 1.66
CA LEU A 125 -10.36 -18.30 1.13
C LEU A 125 -9.25 -18.53 2.18
N LEU A 126 -8.99 -17.52 3.01
CA LEU A 126 -7.95 -17.56 4.05
C LEU A 126 -8.48 -18.02 5.42
N GLY A 127 -9.75 -18.47 5.49
CA GLY A 127 -10.33 -19.10 6.68
C GLY A 127 -11.01 -18.13 7.66
N HIS A 128 -11.09 -16.84 7.36
CA HIS A 128 -11.83 -15.84 8.13
C HIS A 128 -13.35 -15.86 7.85
N ILE A 129 -13.96 -17.05 7.95
CA ILE A 129 -15.38 -17.30 7.63
C ILE A 129 -16.34 -16.36 8.39
N PRO A 130 -16.17 -16.09 9.71
CA PRO A 130 -17.07 -15.19 10.42
C PRO A 130 -17.03 -13.77 9.85
N LEU A 131 -15.84 -13.27 9.49
CA LEU A 131 -15.67 -11.95 8.90
C LEU A 131 -16.25 -11.89 7.48
N ALA A 132 -16.00 -12.90 6.66
CA ALA A 132 -16.57 -13.02 5.32
C ALA A 132 -18.10 -12.96 5.35
N ASN A 133 -18.74 -13.71 6.25
CA ASN A 133 -20.19 -13.67 6.43
C ASN A 133 -20.68 -12.30 6.87
N LYS A 134 -19.98 -11.64 7.79
CA LYS A 134 -20.33 -10.28 8.22
C LYS A 134 -20.23 -9.27 7.07
N LEU A 135 -19.21 -9.37 6.23
CA LEU A 135 -19.04 -8.52 5.04
C LEU A 135 -20.13 -8.76 3.99
N GLU A 136 -20.49 -10.02 3.73
CA GLU A 136 -21.58 -10.35 2.82
C GLU A 136 -22.92 -9.81 3.34
N LEU A 137 -23.20 -9.99 4.63
CA LEU A 137 -24.46 -9.63 5.27
C LEU A 137 -24.56 -8.17 5.77
N ASN A 138 -23.54 -7.33 5.58
CA ASN A 138 -23.49 -5.94 6.08
C ASN A 138 -23.69 -5.84 7.61
N LEU A 139 -23.05 -6.72 8.38
CA LEU A 139 -23.19 -6.78 9.84
C LEU A 139 -22.05 -6.06 10.60
N LEU A 140 -21.43 -5.04 9.99
CA LEU A 140 -20.23 -4.34 10.47
C LEU A 140 -20.43 -2.82 10.46
#